data_AF-A0A0F9HJA7-F1
#
_entry.id   AF-A0A0F9HJA7-F1
#
_cell.length_a   1.000
_cell.length_b   1.000
_cell.length_c   1.000
_cell.angle_alpha   90.00
_cell.angle_beta   90.00
_cell.angle_gamma   90.00
#
_symmetry.space_group_name_H-M   'P 1'
#
loop_
_entity.id
_entity.type
_entity.pdbx_description
1 polymer ?
#
loop_
_entity_poly.entity_id
_entity_poly.type
_entity_poly.pdbx_seq_one_letter_code
_entity_poly.pdbx_strand_id
1 'polypeptide(L)'
;MPLDETTLNTFIGRVLGDLGGAVSIPLVRIGDALGLYTALDRLSRATPEELAAETECHPRYIREWLSAQAASGYVTQEDGTFSLTPEQAFVFASPDSPANLIGAFDTAAAMVENQAKVQAAFKTGRGVAWGDQAGCLFCSVAQMFRPGYVNALVQDWLPALDGVTDLLTEGATVADIGCGHGVSTIVMAQAFPKSTFVGFDFHSGSIAAATAHAAAHGMTNV
;
A
#
# COMPACT_ATOMS: atom_id res chain seq x y z
N MET A 1 -36.58 -21.91 13.17
CA MET A 1 -35.43 -22.79 13.50
C MET A 1 -34.76 -22.19 14.72
N PRO A 2 -34.50 -22.94 15.81
CA PRO A 2 -33.76 -22.43 16.95
C PRO A 2 -32.31 -22.12 16.56
N LEU A 3 -31.68 -21.15 17.24
CA LEU A 3 -30.26 -20.82 17.04
C LEU A 3 -29.40 -21.91 17.67
N ASP A 4 -28.35 -22.32 16.96
CA ASP A 4 -27.27 -23.14 17.51
C ASP A 4 -26.18 -22.22 18.10
N GLU A 5 -25.93 -22.32 19.40
CA GLU A 5 -25.02 -21.40 20.12
C GLU A 5 -23.58 -21.50 19.62
N THR A 6 -23.13 -22.71 19.25
CA THR A 6 -21.78 -22.92 18.73
C THR A 6 -21.59 -22.21 17.40
N THR A 7 -22.53 -22.41 16.48
CA THR A 7 -22.56 -21.77 15.15
C THR A 7 -22.63 -20.25 15.28
N LEU A 8 -23.47 -19.74 16.19
CA LEU A 8 -23.58 -18.30 16.45
C LEU A 8 -22.26 -17.71 16.94
N ASN A 9 -21.61 -18.32 17.94
CA ASN A 9 -20.38 -17.80 18.52
C ASN A 9 -19.20 -17.82 17.54
N THR A 10 -19.10 -18.87 16.70
CA THR A 10 -18.12 -18.88 15.60
C THR A 10 -18.36 -17.74 14.62
N PHE A 11 -19.60 -17.47 14.26
CA PHE A 11 -19.94 -16.38 13.34
C PHE A 11 -19.67 -15.00 13.95
N ILE A 12 -20.03 -14.78 15.21
CA ILE A 12 -19.72 -13.55 15.96
C ILE A 12 -18.21 -13.29 15.98
N GLY A 13 -17.39 -14.33 16.26
CA GLY A 13 -15.94 -14.20 16.26
C GLY A 13 -15.38 -13.68 14.93
N ARG A 14 -15.91 -14.17 13.80
CA ARG A 14 -15.53 -13.68 12.47
C ARG A 14 -15.90 -12.21 12.29
N VAL A 15 -17.14 -11.83 12.61
CA VAL A 15 -17.61 -10.44 12.48
C VAL A 15 -16.79 -9.49 13.36
N LEU A 16 -16.47 -9.90 14.59
CA LEU A 16 -15.62 -9.10 15.48
C LEU A 16 -14.19 -8.97 14.94
N GLY A 17 -13.64 -10.01 14.30
CA GLY A 17 -12.36 -9.95 13.60
C GLY A 17 -12.37 -8.94 12.45
N ASP A 18 -13.41 -8.98 11.62
CA ASP A 18 -13.57 -8.05 10.48
C ASP A 18 -13.72 -6.60 10.97
N LEU A 19 -14.53 -6.37 12.00
CA LEU A 19 -14.69 -5.05 12.63
C LEU A 19 -13.38 -4.57 13.25
N GLY A 20 -12.65 -5.44 13.94
CA GLY A 20 -11.32 -5.16 14.49
C GLY A 20 -10.34 -4.68 13.42
N GLY A 21 -10.26 -5.40 12.29
CA GLY A 21 -9.46 -4.99 11.15
C GLY A 21 -9.89 -3.65 10.56
N ALA A 22 -11.20 -3.44 10.39
CA ALA A 22 -11.75 -2.21 9.84
C ALA A 22 -11.45 -0.97 10.69
N VAL A 23 -11.55 -1.07 12.02
CA VAL A 23 -11.25 0.08 12.91
C VAL A 23 -9.74 0.34 13.06
N SER A 24 -8.88 -0.63 12.73
CA SER A 24 -7.43 -0.43 12.68
C SER A 24 -6.98 0.39 11.48
N ILE A 25 -7.78 0.46 10.40
CA ILE A 25 -7.45 1.22 9.18
C ILE A 25 -6.99 2.66 9.47
N PRO A 26 -7.77 3.52 10.16
CA PRO A 26 -7.33 4.88 10.45
C PRO A 26 -6.04 4.93 11.28
N LEU A 27 -5.82 3.99 12.19
CA LEU A 27 -4.64 3.98 13.06
C LEU A 27 -3.36 3.61 12.31
N VAL A 28 -3.43 2.65 11.39
CA VAL A 28 -2.29 2.33 10.51
C VAL A 28 -1.95 3.53 9.63
N ARG A 29 -2.96 4.16 9.02
CA ARG A 29 -2.77 5.34 8.17
C ARG A 29 -2.18 6.53 8.93
N ILE A 30 -2.62 6.76 10.17
CA ILE A 30 -2.01 7.78 11.06
C ILE A 30 -0.55 7.44 11.33
N GLY A 31 -0.25 6.16 11.61
CA GLY A 31 1.11 5.68 11.86
C GLY A 31 2.04 5.91 10.66
N ASP A 32 1.57 5.61 9.45
CA ASP A 32 2.30 5.84 8.20
C ASP A 32 2.53 7.34 7.96
N ALA A 33 1.45 8.14 8.00
CA ALA A 33 1.51 9.57 7.71
C ALA A 33 2.42 10.37 8.68
N LEU A 34 2.54 9.89 9.93
CA LEU A 34 3.42 10.49 10.95
C LEU A 34 4.80 9.79 11.04
N GLY A 35 5.07 8.80 10.19
CA GLY A 35 6.35 8.08 10.17
C GLY A 35 6.63 7.22 11.41
N LEU A 36 5.59 6.83 12.16
CA LEU A 36 5.73 6.14 13.44
C LEU A 36 6.35 4.75 13.30
N TYR A 37 5.98 3.99 12.26
CA TYR A 37 6.54 2.65 12.03
C TYR A 37 8.03 2.71 11.69
N THR A 38 8.41 3.57 10.75
CA THR A 38 9.82 3.76 10.36
C THR A 38 10.66 4.30 11.52
N ALA A 39 10.12 5.23 12.33
CA ALA A 39 10.81 5.71 13.52
C ALA A 39 10.99 4.62 14.58
N LEU A 40 9.95 3.80 14.83
CA LEU A 40 10.02 2.71 15.78
C LEU A 40 11.02 1.62 15.34
N ASP A 41 11.06 1.30 14.04
CA ASP A 41 12.05 0.38 13.46
C ASP A 41 13.47 0.91 13.66
N ARG A 42 13.70 2.19 13.33
CA ARG A 42 14.99 2.87 13.52
C ARG A 42 15.46 2.86 14.98
N LEU A 43 14.55 3.10 15.92
CA LEU A 43 14.86 3.07 17.36
C LEU A 43 15.09 1.65 17.88
N SER A 44 14.68 0.61 17.14
CA SER A 44 14.68 -0.83 17.48
C SER A 44 13.81 -1.20 18.69
N ARG A 45 13.77 -0.37 19.73
CA ARG A 45 12.87 -0.45 20.89
C ARG A 45 12.73 0.94 21.50
N ALA A 46 11.51 1.36 21.82
CA ALA A 46 11.23 2.69 22.36
C ALA A 46 10.08 2.70 23.37
N THR A 47 10.15 3.62 24.33
CA THR A 47 9.01 4.08 25.12
C THR A 47 8.12 5.03 24.32
N PRO A 48 6.87 5.27 24.75
CA PRO A 48 6.02 6.29 24.11
C PRO A 48 6.65 7.68 24.09
N GLU A 49 7.42 8.03 25.11
CA GLU A 49 8.11 9.32 25.24
C GLU A 49 9.26 9.45 24.24
N GLU A 50 10.05 8.40 24.04
CA GLU A 50 11.14 8.38 23.05
C GLU A 50 10.60 8.44 21.62
N LEU A 51 9.59 7.64 21.28
CA LEU A 51 8.98 7.69 19.95
C LEU A 51 8.32 9.04 19.68
N ALA A 52 7.68 9.63 20.69
CA ALA A 52 7.08 10.96 20.59
C ALA A 52 8.13 12.05 20.31
N ALA A 53 9.28 12.00 20.99
CA ALA A 53 10.39 12.92 20.73
C ALA A 53 10.94 12.76 19.30
N GLU A 54 11.09 11.52 18.84
CA GLU A 54 11.62 11.22 17.50
C GLU A 54 10.69 11.64 16.35
N THR A 55 9.39 11.65 16.59
CA THR A 55 8.35 11.90 15.57
C THR A 55 7.67 13.26 15.73
N GLU A 56 8.19 14.11 16.63
CA GLU A 56 7.63 15.43 16.98
C GLU A 56 6.13 15.35 17.36
N CYS A 57 5.72 14.24 17.95
CA CYS A 57 4.35 13.95 18.35
C CYS A 57 4.16 14.12 19.86
N HIS A 58 2.91 14.25 20.30
CA HIS A 58 2.62 14.36 21.72
C HIS A 58 2.57 12.96 22.39
N PRO A 59 3.30 12.72 23.51
CA PRO A 59 3.46 11.39 24.10
C PRO A 59 2.15 10.74 24.54
N ARG A 60 1.15 11.54 24.94
CA ARG A 60 -0.21 11.04 25.25
C ARG A 60 -0.83 10.26 24.10
N TYR A 61 -0.73 10.77 22.87
CA TYR A 61 -1.36 10.16 21.69
C TYR A 61 -0.52 9.00 21.15
N ILE A 62 0.81 9.12 21.18
CA ILE A 62 1.71 8.01 20.86
C ILE A 62 1.43 6.80 21.76
N ARG A 63 1.21 7.02 23.06
CA ARG A 63 0.87 5.94 24.00
C ARG A 63 -0.41 5.20 23.63
N GLU A 64 -1.47 5.93 23.26
CA GLU A 64 -2.75 5.33 22.84
C GLU A 64 -2.59 4.57 21.52
N TRP A 65 -1.88 5.16 20.57
CA TRP A 65 -1.60 4.52 19.29
C TRP A 65 -0.79 3.23 19.49
N LEU A 66 0.31 3.26 20.24
CA LEU A 66 1.14 2.08 20.53
C LEU A 66 0.33 0.98 21.23
N SER A 67 -0.55 1.37 22.15
CA SER A 67 -1.43 0.42 22.86
C SER A 67 -2.41 -0.27 21.90
N ALA A 68 -3.01 0.48 20.98
CA ALA A 68 -3.89 -0.08 19.96
C ALA A 68 -3.15 -0.96 18.93
N GLN A 69 -1.94 -0.56 18.52
CA GLN A 69 -1.10 -1.35 17.61
C GLN A 69 -0.61 -2.65 18.27
N ALA A 70 -0.26 -2.61 19.55
CA ALA A 70 0.10 -3.80 20.32
C ALA A 70 -1.09 -4.75 20.49
N ALA A 71 -2.27 -4.23 20.82
CA ALA A 71 -3.50 -5.03 20.89
C ALA A 71 -3.88 -5.66 19.54
N SER A 72 -3.53 -5.02 18.43
CA SER A 72 -3.75 -5.53 17.06
C SER A 72 -2.65 -6.50 16.59
N GLY A 73 -1.57 -6.67 17.37
CA GLY A 73 -0.43 -7.51 17.01
C GLY A 73 0.49 -6.91 15.93
N TYR A 74 0.36 -5.61 15.62
CA TYR A 74 1.19 -4.92 14.63
C TYR A 74 2.47 -4.33 15.23
N VAL A 75 2.50 -4.14 16.54
CA VAL A 75 3.67 -3.72 17.32
C VAL A 75 3.86 -4.70 18.46
N THR A 76 5.10 -5.01 18.81
CA THR A 76 5.44 -5.83 19.97
C THR A 76 5.59 -4.95 21.20
N GLN A 77 5.03 -5.35 22.33
CA GLN A 77 5.13 -4.64 23.61
C GLN A 77 5.73 -5.57 24.66
N GLU A 78 6.82 -5.13 25.29
CA GLU A 78 7.51 -5.85 26.37
C GLU A 78 7.99 -4.85 27.43
N ASP A 79 7.70 -5.10 28.71
CA ASP A 79 8.19 -4.33 29.87
C ASP A 79 8.04 -2.80 29.76
N GLY A 80 6.92 -2.32 29.22
CA GLY A 80 6.64 -0.88 29.03
C GLY A 80 7.33 -0.23 27.82
N THR A 81 8.04 -1.02 27.02
CA THR A 81 8.65 -0.60 25.75
C THR A 81 7.98 -1.28 24.56
N PHE A 82 8.17 -0.71 23.38
CA PHE A 82 7.56 -1.14 22.13
C PHE A 82 8.62 -1.32 21.04
N SER A 83 8.43 -2.27 20.14
CA SER A 83 9.33 -2.55 19.02
C SER A 83 8.58 -3.18 17.85
N LEU A 84 9.21 -3.26 16.69
CA LEU A 84 8.76 -4.08 15.57
C LEU A 84 9.62 -5.34 15.50
N THR A 85 9.02 -6.51 15.34
CA THR A 85 9.78 -7.69 14.89
C THR A 85 10.24 -7.48 13.44
N PRO A 86 11.22 -8.25 12.94
CA PRO A 86 11.61 -8.19 11.54
C PRO A 86 10.43 -8.34 10.58
N GLU A 87 9.47 -9.23 10.86
CA GLU A 87 8.27 -9.44 10.04
C GLU A 87 7.32 -8.24 10.07
N GLN A 88 7.11 -7.65 11.26
CA GLN A 88 6.28 -6.44 11.40
C GLN A 88 6.91 -5.25 10.66
N ALA A 89 8.23 -5.05 10.80
CA ALA A 89 8.98 -4.02 10.10
C ALA A 89 8.97 -4.24 8.57
N PHE A 90 9.06 -5.50 8.12
CA PHE A 90 9.00 -5.85 6.71
C PHE A 90 7.64 -5.51 6.07
N VAL A 91 6.55 -5.48 6.85
CA VAL A 91 5.21 -5.09 6.38
C VAL A 91 4.96 -3.59 6.46
N PHE A 92 5.41 -2.93 7.53
CA PHE A 92 5.00 -1.55 7.85
C PHE A 92 6.11 -0.50 7.77
N ALA A 93 7.38 -0.87 7.93
CA ALA A 93 8.49 0.08 8.04
C ALA A 93 9.49 0.04 6.87
N SER A 94 9.39 -0.95 5.98
CA SER A 94 10.27 -1.14 4.82
C SER A 94 9.54 -0.84 3.50
N PRO A 95 9.65 0.36 2.91
CA PRO A 95 8.87 0.76 1.72
C PRO A 95 9.13 -0.09 0.46
N ASP A 96 10.33 -0.64 0.34
CA ASP A 96 10.73 -1.47 -0.80
C ASP A 96 10.60 -2.97 -0.53
N SER A 97 10.09 -3.36 0.65
CA SER A 97 9.82 -4.77 0.96
C SER A 97 8.73 -5.32 0.03
N PRO A 98 8.86 -6.53 -0.53
CA PRO A 98 7.82 -7.18 -1.32
C PRO A 98 6.54 -7.47 -0.53
N ALA A 99 6.60 -7.49 0.80
CA ALA A 99 5.46 -7.68 1.69
C ALA A 99 5.01 -6.38 2.36
N ASN A 100 5.47 -5.21 1.87
CA ASN A 100 4.94 -3.94 2.35
C ASN A 100 3.46 -3.84 1.99
N LEU A 101 2.59 -3.77 2.99
CA LEU A 101 1.13 -3.72 2.82
C LEU A 101 0.52 -2.41 3.30
N ILE A 102 1.34 -1.43 3.69
CA ILE A 102 0.84 -0.20 4.31
C ILE A 102 -0.09 0.58 3.37
N GLY A 103 0.25 0.64 2.07
CA GLY A 103 -0.58 1.27 1.04
C GLY A 103 -1.94 0.60 0.79
N ALA A 104 -2.13 -0.66 1.20
CA ALA A 104 -3.43 -1.33 1.10
C ALA A 104 -4.47 -0.71 2.05
N PHE A 105 -4.04 -0.10 3.16
CA PHE A 105 -4.95 0.56 4.11
C PHE A 105 -5.57 1.84 3.54
N ASP A 106 -4.85 2.58 2.69
CA ASP A 106 -5.44 3.72 1.96
C ASP A 106 -6.48 3.26 0.94
N THR A 107 -6.26 2.10 0.30
CA THR A 107 -7.25 1.50 -0.61
C THR A 107 -8.54 1.16 0.14
N ALA A 108 -8.42 0.54 1.32
CA ALA A 108 -9.57 0.21 2.17
C ALA A 108 -10.32 1.47 2.64
N ALA A 109 -9.60 2.54 3.01
CA ALA A 109 -10.22 3.81 3.36
C ALA A 109 -10.97 4.45 2.19
N ALA A 110 -10.37 4.47 0.99
CA ALA A 110 -11.02 4.99 -0.22
C ALA A 110 -12.27 4.17 -0.61
N MET A 111 -12.30 2.87 -0.32
CA MET A 111 -13.50 2.04 -0.50
C MET A 111 -14.65 2.48 0.42
N VAL A 112 -14.36 2.82 1.68
CA VAL A 112 -15.35 3.35 2.63
C VAL A 112 -15.92 4.68 2.13
N GLU A 113 -15.06 5.59 1.68
CA GLU A 113 -15.50 6.87 1.10
C GLU A 113 -16.34 6.69 -0.18
N ASN A 114 -16.06 5.65 -0.95
CA ASN A 114 -16.80 5.30 -2.15
C ASN A 114 -18.19 4.68 -1.91
N GLN A 115 -18.51 4.29 -0.67
CA GLN A 115 -19.71 3.51 -0.36
C GLN A 115 -20.99 4.12 -0.96
N ALA A 116 -21.19 5.44 -0.82
CA ALA A 116 -22.41 6.10 -1.32
C ALA A 116 -22.54 6.01 -2.85
N LYS A 117 -21.43 6.13 -3.59
CA LYS A 117 -21.41 6.02 -5.06
C LYS A 117 -21.74 4.59 -5.49
N VAL A 118 -21.11 3.61 -4.86
CA VAL A 118 -21.34 2.18 -5.13
C VAL A 118 -22.77 1.80 -4.76
N GLN A 119 -23.28 2.24 -3.62
CA GLN A 119 -24.66 1.96 -3.19
C GLN A 119 -25.71 2.47 -4.19
N ALA A 120 -25.46 3.60 -4.86
CA ALA A 120 -26.33 4.07 -5.95
C ALA A 120 -26.24 3.15 -7.19
N ALA A 121 -25.06 2.62 -7.50
CA ALA A 121 -24.87 1.67 -8.59
C ALA A 121 -25.61 0.35 -8.35
N PHE A 122 -25.74 -0.14 -7.11
CA PHE A 122 -26.55 -1.32 -6.77
C PHE A 122 -28.00 -1.21 -7.22
N LYS A 123 -28.57 0.01 -7.24
CA LYS A 123 -29.96 0.25 -7.68
C LYS A 123 -30.11 0.38 -9.18
N THR A 124 -29.03 0.69 -9.90
CA THR A 124 -29.10 1.17 -11.29
C THR A 124 -28.31 0.32 -12.28
N GLY A 125 -27.34 -0.48 -11.81
CA GLY A 125 -26.46 -1.30 -12.64
C GLY A 125 -25.38 -0.54 -13.41
N ARG A 126 -25.26 0.79 -13.26
CA ARG A 126 -24.38 1.62 -14.11
C ARG A 126 -22.89 1.67 -13.70
N GLY A 127 -22.53 1.12 -12.54
CA GLY A 127 -21.16 1.16 -12.01
C GLY A 127 -20.70 2.56 -11.57
N VAL A 128 -19.44 2.65 -11.13
CA VAL A 128 -18.72 3.90 -10.82
C VAL A 128 -17.45 3.89 -11.66
N ALA A 129 -17.25 4.91 -12.49
CA ALA A 129 -16.07 4.97 -13.36
C ALA A 129 -14.78 5.11 -12.52
N TRP A 130 -13.64 4.72 -13.09
CA TRP A 130 -12.35 4.79 -12.40
C TRP A 130 -11.96 6.23 -12.01
N GLY A 131 -12.21 7.20 -12.88
CA GLY A 131 -12.00 8.62 -12.59
C GLY A 131 -12.99 9.20 -11.57
N ASP A 132 -14.10 8.50 -11.31
CA ASP A 132 -15.15 8.94 -10.38
C ASP A 132 -14.99 8.33 -8.99
N GLN A 133 -13.87 7.67 -8.69
CA GLN A 133 -13.61 7.06 -7.38
C GLN A 133 -13.35 8.14 -6.30
N ALA A 134 -13.50 7.79 -5.03
CA ALA A 134 -13.26 8.69 -3.91
C ALA A 134 -11.77 8.82 -3.60
N GLY A 135 -11.41 9.98 -3.02
CA GLY A 135 -10.03 10.31 -2.67
C GLY A 135 -9.07 10.10 -3.84
N CYS A 136 -7.91 9.53 -3.54
CA CYS A 136 -6.99 9.04 -4.55
C CYS A 136 -6.93 7.51 -4.55
N LEU A 137 -8.06 6.81 -4.75
CA LEU A 137 -8.07 5.34 -4.84
C LEU A 137 -7.02 4.83 -5.84
N PHE A 138 -6.88 5.51 -6.98
CA PHE A 138 -5.88 5.17 -7.99
C PHE A 138 -4.42 5.36 -7.51
N CYS A 139 -4.13 6.36 -6.68
CA CYS A 139 -2.82 6.47 -6.01
C CYS A 139 -2.61 5.29 -5.05
N SER A 140 -3.62 4.96 -4.25
CA SER A 140 -3.52 3.91 -3.23
C SER A 140 -3.32 2.54 -3.86
N VAL A 141 -4.01 2.26 -4.97
CA VAL A 141 -3.78 1.06 -5.77
C VAL A 141 -2.35 1.05 -6.32
N ALA A 142 -1.86 2.17 -6.88
CA ALA A 142 -0.48 2.24 -7.36
C ALA A 142 0.55 1.95 -6.24
N GLN A 143 0.33 2.48 -5.03
CA GLN A 143 1.18 2.20 -3.87
C GLN A 143 1.09 0.74 -3.41
N MET A 144 -0.11 0.16 -3.39
CA MET A 144 -0.33 -1.23 -2.99
C MET A 144 0.39 -2.23 -3.92
N PHE A 145 0.43 -1.96 -5.22
CA PHE A 145 1.08 -2.86 -6.19
C PHE A 145 2.57 -2.57 -6.40
N ARG A 146 3.07 -1.38 -6.02
CA ARG A 146 4.48 -0.99 -6.16
C ARG A 146 5.46 -2.03 -5.59
N PRO A 147 5.29 -2.57 -4.36
CA PRO A 147 6.15 -3.63 -3.82
C PRO A 147 6.35 -4.81 -4.77
N GLY A 148 5.27 -5.29 -5.40
CA GLY A 148 5.33 -6.39 -6.35
C GLY A 148 6.16 -6.03 -7.59
N TYR A 149 5.93 -4.85 -8.17
CA TYR A 149 6.70 -4.41 -9.35
C TYR A 149 8.19 -4.25 -9.06
N VAL A 150 8.54 -3.58 -7.95
CA VAL A 150 9.95 -3.31 -7.59
C VAL A 150 10.73 -4.60 -7.34
N ASN A 151 10.09 -5.61 -6.76
CA ASN A 151 10.77 -6.84 -6.33
C ASN A 151 10.72 -7.98 -7.34
N ALA A 152 9.71 -8.04 -8.21
CA ALA A 152 9.47 -9.20 -9.06
C ALA A 152 9.42 -8.90 -10.56
N LEU A 153 9.13 -7.66 -10.99
CA LEU A 153 8.90 -7.40 -12.43
C LEU A 153 10.13 -7.72 -13.28
N VAL A 154 11.30 -7.20 -12.90
CA VAL A 154 12.55 -7.36 -13.66
C VAL A 154 13.24 -8.69 -13.32
N GLN A 155 13.06 -9.15 -12.10
CA GLN A 155 13.78 -10.27 -11.49
C GLN A 155 13.12 -11.61 -11.82
N ASP A 156 11.79 -11.65 -11.92
CA ASP A 156 11.02 -12.89 -12.05
C ASP A 156 10.03 -12.86 -13.22
N TRP A 157 9.23 -11.80 -13.37
CA TRP A 157 8.12 -11.78 -14.33
C TRP A 157 8.58 -11.63 -15.78
N LEU A 158 9.49 -10.69 -16.06
CA LEU A 158 10.05 -10.53 -17.40
C LEU A 158 10.92 -11.72 -17.81
N PRO A 159 11.80 -12.29 -16.95
CA PRO A 159 12.55 -13.50 -17.26
C PRO A 159 11.69 -14.75 -17.52
N ALA A 160 10.45 -14.79 -17.02
CA ALA A 160 9.52 -15.88 -17.32
C ALA A 160 9.00 -15.86 -18.77
N LEU A 161 9.29 -14.80 -19.53
CA LEU A 161 8.96 -14.68 -20.95
C LEU A 161 10.21 -14.94 -21.80
N ASP A 162 10.20 -16.05 -22.54
CA ASP A 162 11.34 -16.48 -23.37
C ASP A 162 11.83 -15.37 -24.31
N GLY A 163 13.10 -14.97 -24.15
CA GLY A 163 13.79 -13.99 -25.00
C GLY A 163 13.45 -12.52 -24.77
N VAL A 164 12.51 -12.19 -23.86
CA VAL A 164 12.09 -10.80 -23.64
C VAL A 164 13.18 -9.97 -22.97
N THR A 165 13.88 -10.52 -21.97
CA THR A 165 14.96 -9.80 -21.29
C THR A 165 16.11 -9.45 -22.23
N ASP A 166 16.45 -10.35 -23.15
CA ASP A 166 17.48 -10.12 -24.17
C ASP A 166 17.04 -9.03 -25.14
N LEU A 167 15.79 -9.10 -25.63
CA LEU A 167 15.21 -8.07 -26.49
C LEU A 167 15.22 -6.67 -25.82
N LEU A 168 14.83 -6.59 -24.55
CA LEU A 168 14.84 -5.33 -23.79
C LEU A 168 16.28 -4.83 -23.54
N THR A 169 17.24 -5.74 -23.36
CA THR A 169 18.66 -5.43 -23.16
C THR A 169 19.33 -4.95 -24.44
N GLU A 170 18.95 -5.49 -25.61
CA GLU A 170 19.43 -5.03 -26.91
C GLU A 170 18.83 -3.68 -27.29
N GLY A 171 17.58 -3.44 -26.91
CA GLY A 171 16.84 -2.20 -27.12
C GLY A 171 15.55 -2.46 -27.90
N ALA A 172 14.42 -2.12 -27.29
CA ALA A 172 13.09 -2.30 -27.85
C ALA A 172 12.22 -1.06 -27.64
N THR A 173 11.07 -1.03 -28.31
CA THR A 173 9.99 -0.09 -28.02
C THR A 173 8.86 -0.84 -27.34
N VAL A 174 8.50 -0.45 -26.12
CA VAL A 174 7.57 -1.16 -25.25
C VAL A 174 6.35 -0.28 -24.98
N ALA A 175 5.16 -0.87 -25.07
CA ALA A 175 3.91 -0.22 -24.66
C ALA A 175 3.41 -0.85 -23.35
N ASP A 176 3.22 -0.03 -22.32
CA ASP A 176 2.62 -0.43 -21.03
C ASP A 176 1.14 0.01 -21.03
N ILE A 177 0.22 -0.93 -21.27
CA ILE A 177 -1.21 -0.66 -21.45
C ILE A 177 -1.94 -0.79 -20.11
N GLY A 178 -2.52 0.33 -19.65
CA GLY A 178 -3.06 0.47 -18.29
C GLY A 178 -1.95 0.82 -17.29
N CYS A 179 -1.02 1.70 -17.66
CA CYS A 179 0.18 1.98 -16.87
C CYS A 179 -0.11 2.67 -15.52
N GLY A 180 -1.32 3.21 -15.33
CA GLY A 180 -1.70 3.91 -14.11
C GLY A 180 -0.70 5.02 -13.77
N HIS A 181 -0.06 4.91 -12.61
CA HIS A 181 0.92 5.88 -12.11
C HIS A 181 2.34 5.66 -12.64
N GLY A 182 2.51 4.78 -13.64
CA GLY A 182 3.77 4.53 -14.33
C GLY A 182 4.80 3.76 -13.51
N VAL A 183 4.41 3.10 -12.41
CA VAL A 183 5.35 2.40 -11.52
C VAL A 183 6.08 1.28 -12.26
N SER A 184 5.33 0.39 -12.93
CA SER A 184 5.89 -0.66 -13.78
C SER A 184 6.74 -0.10 -14.91
N THR A 185 6.24 0.93 -15.60
CA THR A 185 6.92 1.57 -16.72
C THR A 185 8.28 2.12 -16.32
N ILE A 186 8.36 2.84 -15.19
CA ILE A 186 9.61 3.41 -14.66
C ILE A 186 10.57 2.30 -14.22
N VAL A 187 10.08 1.27 -13.51
CA VAL A 187 10.91 0.14 -13.08
C VAL A 187 11.55 -0.57 -14.27
N MET A 188 10.79 -0.82 -15.35
CA MET A 188 11.35 -1.41 -16.57
C MET A 188 12.33 -0.46 -17.27
N ALA A 189 12.00 0.83 -17.36
CA ALA A 189 12.85 1.83 -18.02
C ALA A 189 14.21 2.00 -17.34
N GLN A 190 14.24 1.92 -16.01
CA GLN A 190 15.48 1.93 -15.23
C GLN A 190 16.34 0.69 -15.48
N ALA A 191 15.71 -0.49 -15.54
CA ALA A 191 16.41 -1.75 -15.78
C ALA A 191 16.94 -1.90 -17.22
N PHE A 192 16.24 -1.32 -18.21
CA PHE A 192 16.55 -1.49 -19.62
C PHE A 192 16.75 -0.14 -20.33
N PRO A 193 17.87 0.57 -20.08
CA PRO A 193 18.07 1.94 -20.54
C PRO A 193 18.24 2.10 -22.06
N LYS A 194 18.46 1.00 -22.79
CA LYS A 194 18.49 1.01 -24.27
C LYS A 194 17.10 0.88 -24.90
N SER A 195 16.10 0.50 -24.11
CA SER A 195 14.70 0.41 -24.54
C SER A 195 13.97 1.72 -24.28
N THR A 196 12.95 2.00 -25.10
CA THR A 196 12.01 3.11 -24.93
C THR A 196 10.66 2.54 -24.48
N PHE A 197 10.06 3.14 -23.46
CA PHE A 197 8.80 2.73 -22.88
C PHE A 197 7.76 3.81 -23.10
N VAL A 198 6.52 3.42 -23.40
CA VAL A 198 5.40 4.34 -23.55
C VAL A 198 4.24 3.81 -22.72
N GLY A 199 3.86 4.56 -21.68
CA GLY A 199 2.70 4.26 -20.85
C GLY A 199 1.41 4.77 -21.48
N PHE A 200 0.40 3.91 -21.58
CA PHE A 200 -0.94 4.26 -22.02
C PHE A 200 -1.94 4.02 -20.90
N ASP A 201 -2.74 5.03 -20.58
CA ASP A 201 -3.85 4.91 -19.64
C ASP A 201 -4.96 5.86 -20.08
N PHE A 202 -6.22 5.45 -19.87
CA PHE A 202 -7.37 6.29 -20.21
C PHE A 202 -7.63 7.37 -19.16
N HIS A 203 -7.08 7.21 -17.95
CA HIS A 203 -7.27 8.12 -16.84
C HIS A 203 -6.19 9.20 -16.82
N SER A 204 -6.57 10.42 -17.22
CA SER A 204 -5.66 11.57 -17.33
C SER A 204 -4.95 11.92 -16.02
N GLY A 205 -5.61 11.75 -14.86
CA GLY A 205 -5.00 11.97 -13.56
C GLY A 205 -3.85 11.00 -13.26
N SER A 206 -3.99 9.74 -13.68
CA SER A 206 -2.94 8.73 -13.55
C SER A 206 -1.77 9.02 -14.49
N ILE A 207 -2.04 9.41 -15.74
CA ILE A 207 -1.00 9.85 -16.68
C ILE A 207 -0.23 11.06 -16.14
N ALA A 208 -0.91 12.07 -15.60
CA ALA A 208 -0.24 13.23 -15.01
C ALA A 208 0.70 12.83 -13.85
N ALA A 209 0.27 11.90 -12.99
CA ALA A 209 1.12 11.35 -11.93
C ALA A 209 2.30 10.55 -12.50
N ALA A 210 2.07 9.69 -13.50
CA ALA A 210 3.11 8.93 -14.18
C ALA A 210 4.18 9.83 -14.80
N THR A 211 3.78 10.90 -15.50
CA THR A 211 4.70 11.90 -16.07
C THR A 211 5.50 12.61 -14.98
N ALA A 212 4.85 13.01 -13.87
CA ALA A 212 5.56 13.63 -12.75
C ALA A 212 6.56 12.68 -12.10
N HIS A 213 6.22 11.40 -11.92
CA HIS A 213 7.14 10.39 -11.40
C HIS A 213 8.32 10.14 -12.33
N ALA A 214 8.09 10.01 -13.64
CA ALA A 214 9.14 9.82 -14.64
C ALA A 214 10.13 11.00 -14.61
N ALA A 215 9.63 12.23 -14.57
CA ALA A 215 10.44 13.43 -14.44
C ALA A 215 11.25 13.46 -13.13
N ALA A 216 10.63 13.12 -12.00
CA ALA A 216 11.29 13.08 -10.70
C ALA A 216 12.42 12.04 -10.63
N HIS A 217 12.31 10.93 -11.38
CA HIS A 217 13.35 9.92 -11.52
C HIS A 217 14.36 10.23 -12.64
N GLY A 218 14.20 11.34 -13.37
CA GLY A 218 15.08 11.72 -14.47
C GLY A 218 15.00 10.77 -15.68
N MET A 219 13.86 10.11 -15.88
CA MET A 219 13.67 9.18 -16.99
C MET A 219 13.61 9.93 -18.31
N THR A 220 14.43 9.50 -19.27
CA THR A 220 14.49 10.06 -20.63
C THR A 220 13.98 9.09 -21.69
N ASN A 221 13.69 7.85 -21.30
CA ASN A 221 13.21 6.76 -22.13
C ASN A 221 11.79 6.28 -21.75
N VAL A 222 11.00 7.19 -21.15
CA VAL A 222 9.58 7.02 -20.76
C VAL A 222 8.78 8.21 -21.26
#